data_AF-A0A954DJ33-F1
#
_entry.id   AF-A0A954DJ33-F1
#
_cell.length_a   1.000
_cell.length_b   1.000
_cell.length_c   1.000
_cell.angle_alpha   90.00
_cell.angle_beta   90.00
_cell.angle_gamma   90.00
#
_symmetry.space_group_name_H-M   'P 1'
#
loop_
_entity.id
_entity.type
_entity.pdbx_description
1 polymer ?
#
loop_
_entity_poly.entity_id
_entity_poly.type
_entity_poly.pdbx_seq_one_letter_code
_entity_poly.pdbx_strand_id
1 'polypeptide(L)'
;MHTLHRAACVALLLCPSILAQDWARQSVSGPTARSQARMVYDSARGKAVLFGGAPPWAPDSDETWLYDGSWSQATPSTWPSARQAFGFCYDSQRQVAVLFGG
;
A
#
# COMPACT_ATOMS: atom_id res chain seq x y z
N MET A 1 63.62 9.34 2.71
CA MET A 1 62.65 10.20 2.00
C MET A 1 62.20 9.45 0.75
N HIS A 2 61.08 8.72 0.83
CA HIS A 2 60.48 8.08 -0.35
C HIS A 2 58.98 8.40 -0.40
N THR A 3 58.59 8.71 -1.61
CA THR A 3 57.42 9.46 -2.07
C THR A 3 56.13 8.63 -1.95
N LEU A 4 55.08 9.24 -1.40
CA LEU A 4 53.71 8.72 -1.44
C LEU A 4 53.20 8.68 -2.89
N HIS A 5 52.67 7.55 -3.35
CA HIS A 5 51.85 7.47 -4.57
C HIS A 5 50.59 6.62 -4.31
N ARG A 6 49.47 7.33 -4.20
CA ARG A 6 48.13 7.02 -4.75
C ARG A 6 47.54 5.62 -4.56
N ALA A 7 46.40 5.55 -3.88
CA ALA A 7 45.13 5.12 -4.48
C ALA A 7 43.97 5.42 -3.53
N ALA A 8 43.19 6.45 -3.86
CA ALA A 8 41.86 6.62 -3.32
C ALA A 8 40.96 5.55 -3.94
N CYS A 9 40.79 4.42 -3.26
CA CYS A 9 39.67 3.52 -3.52
C CYS A 9 38.54 3.94 -2.60
N VAL A 10 37.59 4.68 -3.15
CA VAL A 10 36.24 4.84 -2.61
C VAL A 10 35.67 3.43 -2.46
N ALA A 11 35.69 2.90 -1.25
CA ALA A 11 34.94 1.70 -0.89
C ALA A 11 33.46 2.09 -0.97
N LEU A 12 32.87 1.95 -2.16
CA LEU A 12 31.43 1.95 -2.36
C LEU A 12 30.86 0.94 -1.38
N LEU A 13 30.13 1.48 -0.40
CA LEU A 13 29.32 0.77 0.57
C LEU A 13 28.44 -0.23 -0.20
N LEU A 14 28.82 -1.50 -0.20
CA LEU A 14 27.92 -2.59 -0.51
C LEU A 14 26.86 -2.58 0.60
N CYS A 15 25.80 -1.81 0.38
CA CYS A 15 24.60 -1.85 1.20
C CYS A 15 24.02 -3.26 1.07
N PRO A 16 24.10 -4.13 2.09
CA PRO A 16 23.55 -5.47 2.00
C PRO A 16 22.05 -5.35 2.24
N SER A 17 21.31 -4.82 1.28
CA SER A 17 19.87 -4.57 1.47
C SER A 17 19.01 -4.79 0.23
N ILE A 18 19.60 -5.18 -0.90
CA ILE A 18 18.81 -5.56 -2.08
C ILE A 18 18.27 -7.01 -1.98
N LEU A 19 18.81 -7.83 -1.06
CA LEU A 19 18.42 -9.25 -0.90
C LEU A 19 17.78 -9.59 0.45
N ALA A 20 17.75 -8.64 1.41
CA ALA A 20 17.11 -8.85 2.71
C ALA A 20 15.72 -8.23 2.68
N GLN A 21 14.71 -9.08 2.47
CA GLN A 21 13.31 -8.70 2.42
C GLN A 21 12.73 -8.72 3.84
N ASP A 22 13.19 -7.77 4.66
CA ASP A 22 12.77 -7.67 6.05
C ASP A 22 11.45 -6.91 6.17
N TRP A 23 10.51 -7.51 6.92
CA TRP A 23 9.26 -6.84 7.26
C TRP A 23 9.53 -5.74 8.28
N ALA A 24 9.22 -4.50 7.90
CA ALA A 24 9.25 -3.35 8.81
C ALA A 24 7.82 -2.83 9.02
N ARG A 25 7.43 -2.66 10.28
CA ARG A 25 6.15 -2.02 10.62
C ARG A 25 6.26 -0.52 10.35
N GLN A 26 5.30 0.02 9.61
CA GLN A 26 5.15 1.47 9.49
C GLN A 26 4.24 2.05 10.57
N SER A 27 4.68 3.14 11.20
CA SER A 27 3.94 3.88 12.22
C SER A 27 3.21 5.08 11.62
N VAL A 28 2.32 4.82 10.67
CA VAL A 28 1.48 5.84 10.01
C VAL A 28 0.04 5.72 10.49
N SER A 29 -0.64 6.85 10.67
CA SER A 29 -2.08 6.87 10.92
C SER A 29 -2.83 6.40 9.68
N GLY A 30 -3.99 5.79 9.86
CA GLY A 30 -4.73 5.21 8.75
C GLY A 30 -6.03 4.55 9.20
N PRO A 31 -6.58 3.63 8.40
CA PRO A 31 -7.81 2.94 8.73
C PRO A 31 -7.75 2.28 10.11
N THR A 32 -8.86 2.32 10.84
CA THR A 32 -9.04 1.49 12.03
C THR A 32 -8.79 0.01 11.73
N ALA A 33 -8.40 -0.75 12.75
CA ALA A 33 -8.27 -2.20 12.66
C ALA A 33 -9.55 -2.79 12.04
N ARG A 34 -9.40 -3.65 11.04
CA ARG A 34 -10.51 -4.22 10.28
C ARG A 34 -10.15 -5.60 9.75
N SER A 35 -11.13 -6.49 9.71
CA SER A 35 -11.03 -7.78 9.05
C SER A 35 -11.80 -7.78 7.73
N GLN A 36 -11.62 -8.78 6.89
CA GLN A 36 -12.37 -8.98 5.64
C GLN A 36 -12.29 -7.87 4.57
N ALA A 37 -11.58 -6.77 4.84
CA ALA A 37 -11.26 -5.75 3.83
C ALA A 37 -10.53 -6.40 2.63
N ARG A 38 -10.65 -5.76 1.47
CA ARG A 38 -9.88 -6.15 0.27
C ARG A 38 -9.00 -4.99 -0.14
N MET A 39 -7.80 -5.32 -0.61
CA MET A 39 -6.83 -4.34 -1.09
C MET A 39 -6.33 -4.72 -2.47
N VAL A 40 -6.22 -3.73 -3.35
CA VAL A 40 -5.66 -3.86 -4.71
C VAL A 40 -4.60 -2.78 -4.92
N TYR A 41 -3.73 -2.94 -5.92
CA TYR A 41 -2.74 -1.93 -6.27
C TYR A 41 -3.10 -1.27 -7.61
N ASP A 42 -3.41 0.01 -7.56
CA ASP A 42 -3.55 0.88 -8.73
C ASP A 42 -2.15 1.27 -9.20
N SER A 43 -1.64 0.54 -10.19
CA SER A 43 -0.31 0.75 -10.73
C SER A 43 -0.18 2.01 -11.59
N ALA A 44 -1.28 2.57 -12.09
CA ALA A 44 -1.23 3.81 -12.87
C ALA A 44 -1.00 5.02 -11.98
N ARG A 45 -1.47 4.97 -10.73
CA ARG A 45 -1.36 6.05 -9.74
C ARG A 45 -0.35 5.76 -8.64
N GLY A 46 0.20 4.55 -8.60
CA GLY A 46 1.15 4.12 -7.59
C GLY A 46 0.54 4.00 -6.19
N LYS A 47 -0.74 3.64 -6.09
CA LYS A 47 -1.48 3.61 -4.81
C LYS A 47 -2.06 2.24 -4.51
N ALA A 48 -1.97 1.80 -3.27
CA ALA A 48 -2.83 0.71 -2.79
C ALA A 48 -4.22 1.27 -2.45
N VAL A 49 -5.26 0.56 -2.83
CA VAL A 49 -6.66 0.90 -2.59
C VAL A 49 -7.24 -0.18 -1.69
N LEU A 50 -7.66 0.20 -0.49
CA LEU A 50 -8.36 -0.66 0.46
C LEU A 50 -9.84 -0.28 0.48
N PHE A 51 -10.73 -1.26 0.39
CA PHE A 51 -12.18 -1.03 0.50
C PHE A 51 -12.79 -1.85 1.64
N GLY A 52 -13.63 -1.17 2.42
CA GLY A 52 -14.52 -1.71 3.43
C GLY A 52 -13.82 -2.49 4.55
N GLY A 53 -14.45 -3.59 4.95
CA GLY A 53 -14.02 -4.46 6.04
C GLY A 53 -14.82 -4.26 7.33
N ALA A 54 -14.67 -5.21 8.24
CA ALA A 54 -15.38 -5.27 9.52
C ALA A 54 -14.47 -4.75 10.65
N PRO A 55 -14.68 -3.52 11.16
CA PRO A 55 -14.00 -3.03 12.36
C PRO A 55 -14.49 -3.76 13.62
N PRO A 56 -13.67 -3.84 14.68
CA PRO A 56 -14.11 -4.36 15.97
C PRO A 56 -15.30 -3.58 16.53
N TRP A 57 -16.36 -4.31 16.90
CA TRP A 57 -17.53 -3.77 17.59
C TRP A 57 -18.28 -2.64 16.86
N ALA A 58 -18.12 -2.56 15.54
CA ALA A 58 -18.81 -1.58 14.70
C ALA A 58 -19.35 -2.26 13.44
N PRO A 59 -20.35 -1.66 12.77
CA PRO A 59 -20.85 -2.16 11.49
C PRO A 59 -19.75 -2.23 10.44
N ASP A 60 -19.98 -3.04 9.40
CA ASP A 60 -19.10 -3.09 8.25
C ASP A 60 -18.89 -1.69 7.66
N SER A 61 -17.65 -1.43 7.29
CA SER A 61 -17.23 -0.17 6.69
C SER A 61 -17.49 -0.19 5.19
N ASP A 62 -17.89 0.95 4.64
CA ASP A 62 -17.93 1.27 3.20
C ASP A 62 -16.81 2.23 2.79
N GLU A 63 -15.87 2.48 3.69
CA GLU A 63 -14.77 3.42 3.45
C GLU A 63 -13.81 2.89 2.38
N THR A 64 -13.32 3.81 1.56
CA THR A 64 -12.18 3.56 0.68
C THR A 64 -10.96 4.30 1.22
N TRP A 65 -9.84 3.59 1.38
CA TRP A 65 -8.58 4.15 1.81
C TRP A 65 -7.53 4.00 0.71
N LEU A 66 -6.75 5.05 0.47
CA LEU A 66 -5.65 5.09 -0.47
C LEU A 66 -4.34 5.17 0.28
N TYR A 67 -3.35 4.40 -0.18
CA TYR A 67 -2.02 4.37 0.41
C TYR A 67 -0.92 4.58 -0.64
N ASP A 68 -0.07 5.57 -0.40
CA ASP A 68 1.08 5.95 -1.23
C ASP A 68 2.37 6.15 -0.39
N GLY A 69 2.42 5.53 0.79
CA GLY A 69 3.38 5.85 1.86
C GLY A 69 2.72 6.57 3.04
N SER A 70 1.55 7.16 2.80
CA SER A 70 0.63 7.67 3.82
C SER A 70 -0.79 7.21 3.52
N TRP A 71 -1.66 7.11 4.53
CA TRP A 71 -3.06 6.77 4.33
C TRP A 71 -3.91 8.03 4.13
N SER A 72 -4.82 7.99 3.16
CA SER A 72 -5.86 9.00 2.97
C SER A 72 -7.20 8.33 2.68
N GLN A 73 -8.27 8.84 3.28
CA GLN A 73 -9.62 8.34 2.98
C GLN A 73 -10.11 9.00 1.70
N ALA A 74 -10.55 8.20 0.73
CA ALA A 74 -11.16 8.70 -0.49
C ALA A 74 -12.61 9.11 -0.22
N THR A 75 -13.04 10.20 -0.87
CA THR A 75 -14.39 10.78 -0.74
C THR A 75 -15.07 10.95 -2.10
N PRO A 76 -15.29 9.86 -2.86
CA PRO A 76 -15.97 9.96 -4.15
C PRO A 76 -17.46 10.32 -3.98
N SER A 77 -18.08 10.92 -5.00
CA SER A 77 -19.50 11.32 -4.97
C SER A 77 -20.46 10.12 -5.04
N THR A 78 -19.99 8.97 -5.52
CA THR A 78 -20.72 7.71 -5.57
C THR A 78 -19.78 6.58 -5.14
N TRP A 79 -20.18 5.76 -4.17
CA TRP A 79 -19.42 4.60 -3.72
C TRP A 79 -20.31 3.40 -3.42
N PRO A 80 -19.78 2.16 -3.47
CA PRO A 80 -20.51 0.97 -3.06
C PRO A 80 -20.82 0.99 -1.56
N SER A 81 -21.99 0.52 -1.16
CA SER A 81 -22.30 0.28 0.26
C SER A 81 -21.35 -0.77 0.88
N ALA A 82 -21.30 -0.77 2.21
CA ALA A 82 -20.64 -1.81 2.99
C ALA A 82 -21.16 -3.19 2.58
N ARG A 83 -20.25 -4.16 2.44
CA ARG A 83 -20.52 -5.49 1.88
C ARG A 83 -19.43 -6.47 2.28
N GLN A 84 -19.79 -7.75 2.29
CA GLN A 84 -18.87 -8.85 2.59
C GLN A 84 -18.76 -9.79 1.37
N ALA A 85 -17.80 -10.71 1.43
CA ALA A 85 -17.59 -11.75 0.42
C ALA A 85 -17.48 -11.24 -1.04
N PHE A 86 -17.11 -9.98 -1.24
CA PHE A 86 -16.95 -9.36 -2.55
C PHE A 86 -15.59 -9.67 -3.19
N GLY A 87 -15.56 -9.61 -4.53
CA GLY A 87 -14.35 -9.61 -5.33
C GLY A 87 -13.80 -8.20 -5.53
N PHE A 88 -12.48 -8.05 -5.52
CA PHE A 88 -11.83 -6.76 -5.77
C PHE A 88 -10.53 -6.97 -6.56
N CYS A 89 -10.43 -6.34 -7.73
CA CYS A 89 -9.24 -6.40 -8.59
C CYS A 89 -8.94 -5.03 -9.21
N TYR A 90 -7.73 -4.87 -9.75
CA TYR A 90 -7.36 -3.70 -10.55
C TYR A 90 -7.28 -4.10 -12.02
N ASP A 91 -8.04 -3.41 -12.87
CA ASP A 91 -7.96 -3.52 -14.32
C ASP A 91 -6.95 -2.49 -14.84
N SER A 92 -5.77 -2.97 -15.22
CA SER A 92 -4.68 -2.11 -15.69
C SER A 92 -4.92 -1.52 -17.09
N GLN A 93 -5.73 -2.15 -17.93
CA GLN A 93 -6.07 -1.63 -19.25
C GLN A 93 -7.01 -0.43 -19.14
N ARG A 94 -7.96 -0.49 -18.20
CA ARG A 94 -8.92 0.58 -17.93
C ARG A 94 -8.47 1.56 -16.84
N GLN A 95 -7.41 1.22 -16.11
CA GLN A 95 -6.86 1.99 -14.98
C GLN A 95 -7.89 2.24 -13.86
N VAL A 96 -8.67 1.21 -13.54
CA VAL A 96 -9.74 1.26 -12.52
C VAL A 96 -9.68 0.08 -11.56
N ALA A 97 -10.09 0.31 -10.32
CA ALA A 97 -10.42 -0.76 -9.39
C ALA A 97 -11.84 -1.26 -9.67
N VAL A 98 -12.00 -2.58 -9.81
CA VAL A 98 -13.28 -3.23 -10.06
C VAL A 98 -13.70 -4.00 -8.82
N LEU A 99 -14.87 -3.64 -8.29
CA LEU A 99 -15.53 -4.35 -7.19
C LEU A 99 -16.78 -5.05 -7.73
N PHE A 100 -17.02 -6.29 -7.31
CA PHE A 100 -18.19 -7.06 -7.73
C PHE A 100 -18.71 -8.00 -6.65
N GLY A 101 -20.05 -8.17 -6.61
CA GLY A 101 -20.75 -9.03 -5.67
C GLY A 101 -20.83 -8.47 -4.25
N GLY A 102 -21.30 -9.31 -3.34
CA GLY A 102 -21.56 -8.94 -1.94
C GLY A 102 -22.89 -8.24 -1.73
#